data_AF-A0AB37D554-F1
#
_entry.id   AF-A0AB37D554-F1
#
_cell.length_a   1.000
_cell.length_b   1.000
_cell.length_c   1.000
_cell.angle_alpha   90.00
_cell.angle_beta   90.00
_cell.angle_gamma   90.00
#
_symmetry.space_group_name_H-M   'P 1'
#
loop_
_entity.id
_entity.type
_entity.pdbx_description
1 polymer ?
#
loop_
_entity_poly.entity_id
_entity_poly.type
_entity_poly.pdbx_seq_one_letter_code
_entity_poly.pdbx_strand_id
1 'polypeptide(L)'
;MIILLKTHNDPKERKKIYVGGAVLLLGYTFMLFSTEGLTEKEYLQEIAQITVDSDEKIKQTNVYSDAELNETVEFLGEELEKLDSLVPPESLPQEIKDSHDTLYKGVEQIKTGIDDSDAEWIEKGQTGVAMAQILYSDYIDKNPELFEE
;
A
#
# COMPACT_ATOMS: atom_id res chain seq x y z
N MET A 1 -53.48 -21.10 -4.82
CA MET A 1 -54.13 -19.79 -5.00
C MET A 1 -53.26 -18.77 -4.26
N ILE A 2 -52.12 -18.37 -4.81
CA ILE A 2 -51.86 -17.13 -5.58
C ILE A 2 -52.57 -15.90 -5.00
N ILE A 3 -51.80 -14.90 -4.51
CA ILE A 3 -51.69 -13.52 -5.05
C ILE A 3 -51.28 -12.47 -3.99
N LEU A 4 -50.13 -11.82 -4.28
CA LEU A 4 -49.68 -10.41 -4.08
C LEU A 4 -49.59 -9.80 -2.67
N LEU A 5 -48.39 -9.47 -2.17
CA LEU A 5 -47.58 -8.25 -2.45
C LEU A 5 -48.33 -6.92 -2.17
N LYS A 6 -47.96 -6.25 -1.08
CA LYS A 6 -47.75 -4.79 -1.08
C LYS A 6 -46.77 -4.34 0.02
N THR A 7 -45.51 -4.29 -0.38
CA THR A 7 -44.54 -3.19 -0.17
C THR A 7 -44.74 -2.26 1.04
N HIS A 8 -43.80 -2.31 1.97
CA HIS A 8 -43.19 -1.10 2.50
C HIS A 8 -41.76 -1.05 1.95
N ASN A 9 -41.62 -0.31 0.86
CA ASN A 9 -40.36 -0.04 0.19
C ASN A 9 -39.78 1.21 0.88
N ASP A 10 -38.85 1.02 1.80
CA ASP A 10 -38.02 2.11 2.31
C ASP A 10 -36.70 2.11 1.51
N PRO A 11 -36.42 3.14 0.68
CA PRO A 11 -35.30 3.12 -0.27
C PRO A 11 -33.93 3.43 0.34
N LYS A 12 -33.76 3.48 1.68
CA LYS A 12 -32.49 3.89 2.31
C LYS A 12 -31.57 2.78 2.81
N GLU A 13 -31.96 1.51 2.79
CA GLU A 13 -31.18 0.43 3.43
C GLU A 13 -30.61 -0.66 2.50
N ARG A 14 -30.58 -0.47 1.17
CA ARG A 14 -30.00 -1.48 0.27
C ARG A 14 -28.95 -0.92 -0.68
N LYS A 15 -27.77 -0.64 -0.12
CA LYS A 15 -26.50 -0.67 -0.87
C LYS A 15 -25.39 -1.23 0.02
N LYS A 16 -25.52 -2.49 0.41
CA LYS A 16 -24.39 -3.33 0.82
C LYS A 16 -24.37 -4.56 -0.07
N ILE A 17 -23.16 -4.94 -0.47
CA ILE A 17 -22.78 -6.08 -1.30
C ILE A 17 -22.82 -5.78 -2.80
N TYR A 18 -21.66 -5.42 -3.36
CA TYR A 18 -21.07 -5.98 -4.60
C TYR A 18 -19.75 -5.25 -4.91
N VAL A 19 -18.79 -5.26 -3.97
CA VAL A 19 -17.38 -4.90 -4.22
C VAL A 19 -16.54 -5.89 -3.43
N GLY A 20 -16.56 -7.14 -3.85
CA GLY A 20 -15.81 -8.22 -3.19
C GLY A 20 -15.42 -9.37 -4.12
N GLY A 21 -16.02 -9.45 -5.31
CA GLY A 21 -15.66 -10.45 -6.33
C GLY A 21 -14.61 -9.97 -7.34
N ALA A 22 -14.50 -8.67 -7.59
CA ALA A 22 -13.60 -8.14 -8.63
C ALA A 22 -12.15 -7.96 -8.12
N VAL A 23 -11.97 -7.67 -6.83
CA VAL A 23 -10.64 -7.46 -6.24
C VAL A 23 -9.89 -8.79 -6.06
N LEU A 24 -10.60 -9.89 -5.75
CA LEU A 24 -10.00 -11.22 -5.61
C LEU A 24 -9.57 -11.85 -6.95
N LEU A 25 -10.07 -11.37 -8.10
CA LEU A 25 -9.66 -11.88 -9.41
C LEU A 25 -8.40 -11.19 -9.96
N LEU A 26 -8.08 -9.97 -9.51
CA LEU A 26 -6.82 -9.30 -9.87
C LEU A 26 -5.62 -9.92 -9.13
N GLY A 27 -5.81 -10.37 -7.89
CA GLY A 27 -4.78 -11.09 -7.14
C GLY A 27 -4.40 -12.46 -7.74
N TYR A 28 -5.34 -13.11 -8.45
CA TYR A 28 -5.06 -14.43 -9.05
C TYR A 28 -4.34 -14.35 -10.40
N THR A 29 -4.41 -13.21 -11.09
CA THR A 29 -3.66 -12.99 -12.35
C THR A 29 -2.18 -12.65 -12.14
N PHE A 30 -1.77 -12.22 -10.95
CA PHE A 30 -0.38 -11.86 -10.66
C PHE A 30 0.51 -13.08 -10.35
N MET A 31 -0.07 -14.21 -9.93
CA MET A 31 0.69 -15.43 -9.59
C MET A 31 1.26 -16.20 -10.79
N LEU A 32 1.04 -15.76 -12.04
CA LEU A 32 1.43 -16.53 -13.23
C LEU A 32 2.60 -15.95 -14.02
N PHE A 33 3.18 -14.81 -13.63
CA PHE A 33 4.34 -14.23 -14.31
C PHE A 33 5.37 -13.76 -13.29
N SER A 34 6.31 -14.62 -12.89
CA SER A 34 7.56 -14.17 -12.25
C SER A 34 8.59 -15.30 -12.22
N THR A 35 9.02 -15.74 -13.40
CA THR A 35 10.39 -16.27 -13.57
C THR A 35 11.33 -15.23 -14.16
N GLU A 36 10.83 -14.06 -14.51
CA GLU A 36 11.58 -12.87 -14.93
C GLU A 36 11.24 -11.77 -13.92
N GLY A 37 12.25 -11.04 -13.41
CA GLY A 37 12.03 -10.00 -12.41
C GLY A 37 11.10 -8.88 -12.92
N LEU A 38 10.56 -8.08 -12.00
CA LEU A 38 9.70 -6.94 -12.33
C LEU A 38 10.39 -6.00 -13.32
N THR A 39 9.61 -5.42 -14.23
CA THR A 39 10.07 -4.26 -14.99
C THR A 39 10.22 -3.03 -14.08
N GLU A 40 10.97 -2.01 -14.51
CA GLU A 40 11.10 -0.76 -13.74
C GLU A 40 9.74 -0.12 -13.46
N LYS A 41 8.84 -0.11 -14.46
CA LYS A 41 7.48 0.42 -14.33
C LYS A 41 6.70 -0.33 -13.25
N GLU A 42 6.67 -1.66 -13.33
CA GLU A 42 5.93 -2.49 -12.37
C GLU A 42 6.51 -2.32 -10.95
N TYR A 43 7.83 -2.37 -10.80
CA TYR A 43 8.48 -2.13 -9.51
C TYR A 43 8.11 -0.77 -8.90
N LEU A 44 8.19 0.32 -9.69
CA LEU A 44 7.87 1.67 -9.20
C LEU A 44 6.38 1.82 -8.87
N GLN A 45 5.49 1.14 -9.59
CA GLN A 45 4.06 1.11 -9.30
C GLN A 45 3.76 0.38 -7.99
N GLU A 46 4.39 -0.77 -7.74
CA GLU A 46 4.26 -1.50 -6.47
C GLU A 46 4.74 -0.66 -5.30
N ILE A 47 5.90 -0.01 -5.41
CA ILE A 47 6.42 0.91 -4.38
C ILE A 47 5.45 2.06 -4.10
N ALA A 48 4.88 2.67 -5.14
CA ALA A 48 3.91 3.75 -5.00
C ALA A 48 2.63 3.27 -4.30
N GLN A 49 2.13 2.09 -4.68
CA GLN A 49 0.93 1.49 -4.11
C GLN A 49 1.11 1.17 -2.62
N ILE A 50 2.21 0.52 -2.24
CA ILE A 50 2.56 0.23 -0.84
C ILE A 50 2.57 1.51 0.00
N THR A 51 3.15 2.58 -0.54
CA THR A 51 3.27 3.84 0.19
C THR A 51 1.92 4.52 0.36
N VAL A 52 1.07 4.50 -0.67
CA VAL A 52 -0.30 5.05 -0.62
C VAL A 52 -1.16 4.26 0.36
N ASP A 53 -1.12 2.94 0.29
CA ASP A 53 -1.92 2.06 1.15
C ASP A 53 -1.51 2.19 2.62
N SER A 54 -0.20 2.28 2.90
CA SER A 54 0.35 2.54 4.24
C SER A 54 -0.13 3.88 4.80
N ASP A 55 -0.01 4.96 4.01
CA ASP A 55 -0.44 6.31 4.40
C ASP A 55 -1.96 6.38 4.64
N GLU A 56 -2.76 5.73 3.78
CA GLU A 56 -4.21 5.67 3.95
C GLU A 56 -4.60 4.92 5.23
N LYS A 57 -4.00 3.75 5.49
CA LYS A 57 -4.26 2.99 6.73
C LYS A 57 -3.92 3.81 7.97
N ILE A 58 -2.76 4.47 7.99
CA ILE A 58 -2.33 5.32 9.12
C ILE A 58 -3.34 6.46 9.34
N LYS A 59 -3.77 7.15 8.28
CA LYS A 59 -4.74 8.26 8.37
C LYS A 59 -6.12 7.83 8.86
N GLN A 60 -6.54 6.60 8.54
CA GLN A 60 -7.81 6.04 8.98
C GLN A 60 -7.77 5.53 10.42
N THR A 61 -6.58 5.38 11.02
CA THR A 61 -6.42 4.81 12.36
C THR A 61 -6.93 5.77 13.44
N ASN A 62 -7.88 5.32 14.27
CA ASN A 62 -8.23 6.02 15.50
C ASN A 62 -7.16 5.78 16.57
N VAL A 63 -6.35 6.81 16.82
CA VAL A 63 -5.25 6.77 17.81
C VAL A 63 -5.68 6.54 19.26
N TYR A 64 -6.98 6.56 19.55
CA TYR A 64 -7.52 6.25 20.89
C TYR A 64 -8.09 4.82 20.99
N SER A 65 -7.90 3.99 19.96
CA SER A 65 -8.38 2.62 19.88
C SER A 65 -7.22 1.65 19.73
N ASP A 66 -6.85 0.96 20.81
CA ASP A 66 -5.78 -0.05 20.80
C ASP A 66 -6.02 -1.15 19.75
N ALA A 67 -7.29 -1.50 19.51
CA ALA A 67 -7.65 -2.47 18.48
C ALA A 67 -7.30 -1.96 17.07
N GLU A 68 -7.61 -0.70 16.76
CA GLU A 68 -7.27 -0.12 15.46
C GLU A 68 -5.77 0.13 15.31
N LEU A 69 -5.07 0.50 16.39
CA LEU A 69 -3.62 0.61 16.40
C LEU A 69 -2.95 -0.74 16.08
N ASN A 70 -3.40 -1.82 16.71
CA ASN A 70 -2.90 -3.18 16.43
C ASN A 70 -3.18 -3.59 14.99
N GLU A 71 -4.39 -3.34 14.47
CA GLU A 71 -4.71 -3.60 13.05
C GLU A 71 -3.79 -2.81 12.09
N THR A 72 -3.38 -1.60 12.47
CA THR A 72 -2.42 -0.80 11.68
C THR A 72 -1.01 -1.36 11.77
N VAL A 73 -0.56 -1.82 12.95
CA VAL A 73 0.74 -2.48 13.10
C VAL A 73 0.81 -3.77 12.27
N GLU A 74 -0.26 -4.58 12.29
CA GLU A 74 -0.36 -5.80 11.48
C GLU A 74 -0.31 -5.46 9.98
N PHE A 75 -1.12 -4.49 9.54
CA PHE A 75 -1.14 -4.04 8.15
C PHE A 75 0.22 -3.56 7.66
N LEU A 76 0.89 -2.69 8.43
CA LEU A 76 2.24 -2.22 8.08
C LEU A 76 3.27 -3.36 8.10
N GLY A 77 3.03 -4.40 8.91
CA GLY A 77 3.80 -5.64 8.86
C GLY A 77 3.67 -6.36 7.52
N GLU A 78 2.45 -6.49 7.00
CA GLU A 78 2.21 -7.09 5.68
C GLU A 78 2.84 -6.27 4.55
N GLU A 79 2.79 -4.93 4.63
CA GLU A 79 3.46 -4.05 3.66
C GLU A 79 4.98 -4.17 3.70
N LEU A 80 5.58 -4.36 4.88
CA LEU A 80 7.02 -4.63 5.00
C LEU A 80 7.42 -5.97 4.40
N GLU A 81 6.59 -7.01 4.56
CA GLU A 81 6.82 -8.31 3.90
C GLU A 81 6.74 -8.18 2.38
N LYS A 82 5.81 -7.38 1.86
CA LYS A 82 5.75 -7.06 0.43
C LYS A 82 7.00 -6.32 -0.02
N LEU A 83 7.42 -5.27 0.68
CA LEU A 83 8.65 -4.53 0.37
C LEU A 83 9.88 -5.44 0.35
N ASP A 84 10.09 -6.29 1.36
CA ASP A 84 11.23 -7.21 1.44
C ASP A 84 11.26 -8.22 0.27
N SER A 85 10.09 -8.58 -0.26
CA SER A 85 9.97 -9.48 -1.40
C SER A 85 10.25 -8.82 -2.76
N LEU A 86 10.19 -7.49 -2.84
CA LEU A 86 10.42 -6.74 -4.07
C LEU A 86 11.91 -6.54 -4.31
N VAL A 87 12.43 -7.13 -5.38
CA VAL A 87 13.82 -6.94 -5.80
C VAL A 87 13.90 -5.76 -6.78
N PRO A 88 14.66 -4.69 -6.47
CA PRO A 88 14.86 -3.59 -7.41
C PRO A 88 15.46 -4.06 -8.74
N PRO A 89 14.87 -3.71 -9.90
CA PRO A 89 15.42 -4.07 -11.21
C PRO A 89 16.85 -3.59 -11.41
N GLU A 90 17.68 -4.41 -12.05
CA GLU A 90 19.12 -4.11 -12.20
C GLU A 90 19.41 -2.83 -12.99
N SER A 91 18.49 -2.47 -13.90
CA SER A 91 18.57 -1.28 -14.74
C SER A 91 18.35 0.03 -13.98
N LEU A 92 17.75 -0.02 -12.77
CA LEU A 92 17.56 1.17 -11.95
C LEU A 92 18.89 1.77 -11.49
N PRO A 93 19.00 3.11 -11.41
CA PRO A 93 20.15 3.76 -10.79
C PRO A 93 20.32 3.34 -9.32
N GLN A 94 21.58 3.29 -8.85
CA GLN A 94 21.89 2.89 -7.48
C GLN A 94 21.14 3.74 -6.43
N GLU A 95 20.98 5.04 -6.66
CA GLU A 95 20.23 5.93 -5.76
C GLU A 95 18.76 5.50 -5.56
N ILE A 96 18.14 4.95 -6.61
CA ILE A 96 16.76 4.43 -6.56
C ILE A 96 16.72 3.07 -5.86
N LYS A 97 17.75 2.24 -6.07
CA LYS A 97 17.91 0.98 -5.32
C LYS A 97 18.11 1.27 -3.82
N ASP A 98 18.93 2.25 -3.46
CA ASP A 98 19.18 2.64 -2.06
C ASP A 98 17.93 3.28 -1.40
N SER A 99 17.05 3.88 -2.21
CA SER A 99 15.76 4.40 -1.75
C SER A 99 14.81 3.30 -1.28
N HIS A 100 14.99 2.06 -1.75
CA HIS A 100 14.23 0.90 -1.28
C HIS A 100 14.47 0.64 0.20
N ASP A 101 15.73 0.55 0.61
CA ASP A 101 16.11 0.35 2.01
C ASP A 101 15.65 1.53 2.90
N THR A 102 15.68 2.74 2.33
CA THR A 102 15.22 3.94 3.04
C THR A 102 13.71 3.90 3.27
N LEU A 103 12.93 3.47 2.27
CA LEU A 103 11.49 3.27 2.39
C LEU A 103 11.17 2.18 3.41
N TYR A 104 11.81 1.00 3.29
CA TYR A 104 11.62 -0.12 4.21
C TYR A 104 11.84 0.32 5.66
N LYS A 105 12.98 0.96 5.95
CA LYS A 105 13.28 1.48 7.30
C LYS A 105 12.27 2.52 7.73
N GLY A 106 11.84 3.40 6.82
CA GLY A 106 10.81 4.40 7.12
C GLY A 106 9.51 3.76 7.60
N VAL A 107 9.01 2.76 6.87
CA VAL A 107 7.78 2.03 7.22
C VAL A 107 7.96 1.21 8.51
N GLU A 108 9.11 0.55 8.69
CA GLU A 108 9.45 -0.20 9.91
C GLU A 108 9.42 0.71 11.15
N GLN A 109 10.01 1.90 11.04
CA GLN A 109 10.06 2.88 12.12
C GLN A 109 8.67 3.44 12.46
N ILE A 110 7.82 3.67 11.46
CA ILE A 110 6.43 4.05 11.71
C ILE A 110 5.70 2.94 12.45
N LYS A 111 5.81 1.69 11.97
CA LYS A 111 5.18 0.53 12.60
C LYS A 111 5.61 0.37 14.06
N THR A 112 6.92 0.35 14.32
CA THR A 112 7.47 0.26 15.68
C THR A 112 7.05 1.46 16.54
N GLY A 113 7.05 2.67 15.98
CA GLY A 113 6.60 3.85 16.70
C GLY A 113 5.12 3.82 17.06
N ILE A 114 4.27 3.22 16.23
CA ILE A 114 2.84 2.98 16.56
C ILE A 114 2.72 1.94 17.68
N ASP A 115 3.43 0.81 17.57
CA ASP A 115 3.40 -0.28 18.55
C ASP A 115 3.91 0.17 19.94
N ASP A 116 5.00 0.93 19.97
CA ASP A 116 5.63 1.44 21.19
C ASP A 116 5.03 2.78 21.67
N SER A 117 4.09 3.37 20.92
CA SER A 117 3.58 4.73 21.14
C SER A 117 4.69 5.80 21.20
N ASP A 118 5.73 5.64 20.38
CA ASP A 118 6.89 6.52 20.27
C ASP A 118 6.76 7.48 19.07
N ALA A 119 6.38 8.72 19.37
CA ALA A 119 6.21 9.77 18.37
C ALA A 119 7.52 10.16 17.66
N GLU A 120 8.69 10.04 18.32
CA GLU A 120 9.98 10.34 17.71
C GLU A 120 10.32 9.29 16.64
N TRP A 121 9.99 8.02 16.91
CA TRP A 121 10.13 6.95 15.93
C TRP A 121 9.20 7.14 14.73
N ILE A 122 7.95 7.53 14.97
CA ILE A 122 6.99 7.85 13.89
C ILE A 122 7.53 9.00 13.02
N GLU A 123 8.04 10.08 13.62
CA GLU A 123 8.57 11.23 12.87
C GLU A 123 9.81 10.87 12.03
N LYS A 124 10.73 10.08 12.59
CA LYS A 124 11.89 9.56 11.85
C LYS A 124 11.45 8.69 10.68
N GLY A 125 10.47 7.81 10.92
CA GLY A 125 9.94 6.93 9.88
C GLY A 125 9.26 7.72 8.75
N GLN A 126 8.42 8.70 9.08
CA GLN A 126 7.80 9.61 8.12
C GLN A 126 8.84 10.38 7.29
N THR A 127 9.93 10.83 7.92
CA THR A 127 11.04 11.49 7.23
C THR A 127 11.71 10.53 6.24
N GLY A 128 11.97 9.29 6.64
CA GLY A 128 12.53 8.24 5.77
C GLY A 128 11.64 7.94 4.56
N VAL A 129 10.34 7.73 4.79
CA VAL A 129 9.35 7.52 3.72
C VAL A 129 9.35 8.72 2.75
N ALA A 130 9.29 9.94 3.27
CA ALA A 130 9.28 11.15 2.43
C ALA A 130 10.55 11.29 1.57
N MET A 131 11.72 10.99 2.14
CA MET A 131 12.99 11.01 1.39
C MET A 131 12.99 10.00 0.24
N ALA A 132 12.54 8.77 0.49
CA ALA A 132 12.44 7.76 -0.54
C ALA A 132 11.44 8.16 -1.63
N GLN A 133 10.26 8.66 -1.25
CA GLN A 133 9.25 9.14 -2.20
C GLN A 133 9.77 10.26 -3.10
N ILE A 134 10.53 11.22 -2.55
CA ILE A 134 11.14 12.30 -3.35
C ILE A 134 12.03 11.72 -4.45
N LEU A 135 12.86 10.72 -4.14
CA LEU A 135 13.78 10.11 -5.10
C LEU A 135 13.03 9.28 -6.15
N TYR A 136 12.01 8.52 -5.74
CA TYR A 136 11.16 7.79 -6.69
C TYR A 136 10.38 8.74 -7.61
N SER A 137 9.79 9.80 -7.08
CA SER A 137 9.06 10.78 -7.88
C SER A 137 9.98 11.53 -8.86
N ASP A 138 11.16 11.97 -8.41
CA ASP A 138 12.14 12.61 -9.28
C ASP A 138 12.62 11.67 -10.41
N TYR A 139 12.79 10.38 -10.13
CA TYR A 139 13.10 9.40 -11.16
C TYR A 139 11.95 9.21 -12.16
N ILE A 140 10.72 9.09 -11.69
CA ILE A 140 9.53 8.96 -12.56
C ILE A 140 9.40 10.20 -13.46
N ASP A 141 9.54 11.40 -12.90
CA ASP A 141 9.43 12.66 -13.63
C ASP A 141 10.52 12.82 -14.70
N LYS A 142 11.71 12.26 -14.48
CA LYS A 142 12.84 12.27 -15.42
C LYS A 142 12.74 11.21 -16.51
N ASN A 143 11.92 10.17 -16.32
CA ASN A 143 11.78 9.05 -17.25
C ASN A 143 10.28 8.80 -17.57
N PRO A 144 9.55 9.81 -18.08
CA PRO A 144 8.11 9.70 -18.35
C PRO A 144 7.78 8.58 -19.35
N GLU A 145 8.70 8.23 -20.25
CA GLU A 145 8.55 7.15 -21.23
C GLU A 145 8.39 5.76 -20.61
N LEU A 146 8.77 5.57 -19.35
CA LEU A 146 8.47 4.33 -18.61
C LEU A 146 6.96 4.17 -18.34
N PHE A 147 6.20 5.26 -18.40
CA PHE A 147 4.79 5.32 -18.02
C PHE A 147 3.87 5.75 -19.17
N GLU A 148 4.41 6.22 -20.30
CA GLU A 148 3.66 6.48 -21.53
C GLU A 148 3.42 5.16 -22.30
N GLU A 149 2.16 4.83 -22.57
CA GLU A 149 1.74 3.79 -23.53
C GLU A 149 1.52 4.37 -24.93
#